data_AF-A0A391P1X0-F1
#
_entry.id   AF-A0A391P1X0-F1
#
_cell.length_a   1.000
_cell.length_b   1.000
_cell.length_c   1.000
_cell.angle_alpha   90.00
_cell.angle_beta   90.00
_cell.angle_gamma   90.00
#
_symmetry.space_group_name_H-M   'P 1'
#
loop_
_entity.id
_entity.type
_entity.pdbx_description
1 polymer ?
#
loop_
_entity_poly.entity_id
_entity_poly.type
_entity_poly.pdbx_seq_one_letter_code
_entity_poly.pdbx_strand_id
1 'polypeptide(L)'
;ELDLFDQLPNWIPISAHKDWNLDELKDAIWSKLSLCRVYTKKKGMPIDYEPVILRRRRGPTTVEMFCNDIHRDMMRTFKYAFVWGTSVRHQPQRVGKDHELEDEDVVTIVGA
;
A
#
# COMPACT_ATOMS: atom_id res chain seq x y z
N GLU A 1 -15.91 14.12 32.16
CA GLU A 1 -16.72 13.13 31.41
C GLU A 1 -16.04 12.74 30.10
N LEU A 2 -15.63 13.70 29.25
CA LEU A 2 -14.87 13.41 28.03
C LEU A 2 -13.52 12.72 28.30
N ASP A 3 -12.81 13.11 29.37
CA ASP A 3 -11.52 12.52 29.76
C ASP A 3 -11.62 11.01 30.10
N LEU A 4 -12.82 10.52 30.46
CA LEU A 4 -13.02 9.10 30.75
C LEU A 4 -13.04 8.27 29.46
N PHE A 5 -13.60 8.84 28.40
CA PHE A 5 -13.71 8.16 27.12
C PHE A 5 -12.38 8.18 26.33
N ASP A 6 -11.54 9.20 26.52
CA ASP A 6 -10.16 9.25 25.95
C ASP A 6 -9.28 8.08 26.42
N GLN A 7 -9.63 7.44 27.54
CA GLN A 7 -8.93 6.25 28.06
C GLN A 7 -9.40 4.94 27.41
N LEU A 8 -10.47 4.96 26.62
CA LEU A 8 -11.01 3.76 25.99
C LEU A 8 -10.24 3.43 24.70
N PRO A 9 -9.86 2.15 24.49
CA PRO A 9 -9.18 1.76 23.27
C PRO A 9 -10.12 1.93 22.06
N ASN A 10 -9.56 2.39 20.94
CA ASN A 10 -10.27 2.55 19.67
C ASN A 10 -11.43 3.55 19.68
N TRP A 11 -11.43 4.52 20.58
CA TRP A 11 -12.40 5.59 20.65
C TRP A 11 -11.79 6.93 20.23
N ILE A 12 -12.53 7.74 19.46
CA ILE A 12 -12.12 9.08 19.01
C ILE A 12 -13.36 9.98 19.07
N PRO A 13 -13.43 10.94 20.02
CA PRO A 13 -14.54 11.89 20.06
C PRO A 13 -14.43 12.86 18.90
N ILE A 14 -15.55 13.09 18.19
CA ILE A 14 -15.59 14.06 17.09
C ILE A 14 -16.75 15.04 17.26
N SER A 15 -16.65 16.19 16.59
CA SER A 15 -17.78 17.08 16.36
C SER A 15 -17.81 17.48 14.89
N ALA A 16 -18.71 16.90 14.10
CA ALA A 16 -18.81 17.20 12.67
C ALA A 16 -19.23 18.64 12.38
N HIS A 17 -20.04 19.26 13.25
CA HIS A 17 -20.43 20.68 13.08
C HIS A 17 -19.27 21.65 13.37
N LYS A 18 -18.33 21.25 14.23
CA LYS A 18 -17.21 22.10 14.66
C LYS A 18 -15.88 21.68 14.04
N ASP A 19 -15.88 20.67 13.18
CA ASP A 19 -14.70 20.02 12.60
C ASP A 19 -13.66 19.53 13.64
N TRP A 20 -14.11 19.17 14.85
CA TRP A 20 -13.21 18.68 15.90
C TRP A 20 -12.80 17.23 15.65
N ASN A 21 -11.50 16.96 15.75
CA ASN A 21 -10.86 15.64 15.67
C ASN A 21 -11.17 14.83 14.39
N LEU A 22 -11.66 15.48 13.34
CA LEU A 22 -11.92 14.79 12.07
C LEU A 22 -10.63 14.30 11.41
N ASP A 23 -9.52 15.01 11.57
CA ASP A 23 -8.23 14.60 11.02
C ASP A 23 -7.64 13.41 11.78
N GLU A 24 -7.72 13.41 13.10
CA GLU A 24 -7.35 12.24 13.92
C GLU A 24 -8.19 11.01 13.56
N LEU A 25 -9.50 11.19 13.33
CA LEU A 25 -10.36 10.12 12.86
C LEU A 25 -9.91 9.58 11.50
N LYS A 26 -9.55 10.45 10.54
CA LYS A 26 -9.04 10.03 9.22
C LYS A 26 -7.74 9.25 9.35
N ASP A 27 -6.80 9.72 10.16
CA ASP A 27 -5.51 9.06 10.39
C ASP A 27 -5.68 7.69 11.05
N ALA A 28 -6.59 7.60 12.03
CA ALA A 28 -6.93 6.35 12.67
C ALA A 28 -7.59 5.35 11.70
N ILE A 29 -8.48 5.83 10.82
CA ILE A 29 -9.07 5.00 9.76
C ILE A 29 -7.96 4.48 8.85
N TRP A 30 -7.07 5.35 8.36
CA TRP A 30 -5.97 4.98 7.46
C TRP A 30 -5.06 3.91 8.10
N SER A 31 -4.62 4.15 9.33
CA SER A 31 -3.78 3.24 10.11
C SER A 31 -4.43 1.86 10.27
N LYS A 32 -5.73 1.82 10.63
CA LYS A 32 -6.48 0.56 10.86
C LYS A 32 -6.86 -0.20 9.59
N LEU A 33 -6.93 0.47 8.45
CA LEU A 33 -7.12 -0.20 7.16
C LEU A 33 -5.84 -0.96 6.76
N SER A 34 -4.67 -0.54 7.25
CA SER A 34 -3.38 -1.18 7.03
C SER A 34 -3.09 -1.42 5.54
N LEU A 35 -3.36 -0.40 4.74
CA LEU A 35 -3.20 -0.40 3.28
C LEU A 35 -1.73 -0.24 2.88
N CYS A 36 -1.41 -0.68 1.66
CA CYS A 36 -0.12 -0.52 1.03
C CYS A 36 -0.36 -0.03 -0.40
N ARG A 37 0.00 1.21 -0.68
CA ARG A 37 -0.06 1.85 -1.99
C ARG A 37 1.18 1.43 -2.76
N VAL A 38 0.99 0.87 -3.95
CA VAL A 38 2.10 0.50 -4.84
C VAL A 38 1.88 1.17 -6.18
N TYR A 39 2.86 1.93 -6.62
CA TYR A 39 2.79 2.71 -7.86
C TYR A 39 3.37 1.92 -9.03
N THR A 40 2.74 2.00 -10.20
CA THR A 40 3.24 1.31 -11.38
C THR A 40 4.16 2.22 -12.20
N LYS A 41 5.20 1.64 -12.79
CA LYS A 41 6.04 2.33 -13.76
C LYS A 41 6.29 1.44 -14.96
N LYS A 42 5.68 1.76 -16.11
CA LYS A 42 5.95 1.03 -17.36
C LYS A 42 7.31 1.44 -17.93
N LYS A 43 7.98 0.54 -18.63
CA LYS A 43 9.29 0.82 -19.26
C LYS A 43 9.16 2.00 -20.23
N GLY A 44 9.99 3.03 -20.04
CA GLY A 44 9.99 4.23 -20.88
C GLY A 44 8.86 5.22 -20.60
N MET A 45 8.02 4.97 -19.60
CA MET A 45 6.93 5.84 -19.19
C MET A 45 7.23 6.47 -17.81
N PRO A 46 6.62 7.63 -17.49
CA PRO A 46 6.63 8.15 -16.13
C PRO A 46 5.93 7.20 -15.16
N ILE A 47 6.12 7.47 -13.85
CA ILE A 47 5.40 6.78 -12.80
C ILE A 47 3.92 7.14 -12.91
N ASP A 48 3.06 6.13 -12.81
CA ASP A 48 1.63 6.31 -12.64
C ASP A 48 1.35 6.57 -11.15
N TYR A 49 0.86 7.77 -10.84
CA TYR A 49 0.54 8.18 -9.46
C TYR A 49 -0.85 7.72 -9.01
N GLU A 50 -1.55 6.92 -9.80
CA GLU A 50 -2.70 6.13 -9.36
C GLU A 50 -2.20 4.79 -8.78
N PRO A 51 -2.26 4.59 -7.44
CA PRO A 51 -1.68 3.40 -6.81
C PRO A 51 -2.60 2.18 -6.93
N VAL A 52 -1.99 1.01 -7.04
CA VAL A 52 -2.67 -0.24 -6.71
C VAL A 52 -2.69 -0.38 -5.18
N ILE A 53 -3.87 -0.54 -4.61
CA ILE A 53 -4.06 -0.63 -3.15
C ILE A 53 -4.05 -2.09 -2.70
N LEU A 54 -2.94 -2.54 -2.14
CA LEU A 54 -2.85 -3.86 -1.51
C LEU A 54 -3.36 -3.80 -0.08
N ARG A 55 -4.14 -4.82 0.31
CA ARG A 55 -4.76 -4.91 1.63
C ARG A 55 -4.08 -6.00 2.44
N ARG A 56 -3.34 -5.64 3.50
CA ARG A 56 -2.67 -6.62 4.39
C ARG A 56 -3.62 -7.65 5.00
N ARG A 57 -4.91 -7.33 5.12
CA ARG A 57 -5.95 -8.28 5.57
C ARG A 57 -6.17 -9.47 4.63
N ARG A 58 -5.77 -9.37 3.35
CA ARG A 58 -5.86 -10.47 2.36
C ARG A 58 -4.64 -11.39 2.41
N GLY A 59 -3.55 -10.97 3.07
CA GLY A 59 -2.28 -11.68 3.12
C GLY A 59 -1.08 -10.74 3.02
N PRO A 60 0.14 -11.30 2.90
CA PRO A 60 1.36 -10.52 2.68
C PRO A 60 1.28 -9.68 1.40
N THR A 61 1.79 -8.45 1.46
CA THR A 61 1.76 -7.50 0.33
C THR A 61 2.86 -7.80 -0.67
N THR A 62 2.82 -8.97 -1.32
CA THR A 62 3.89 -9.40 -2.24
C THR A 62 3.73 -8.87 -3.66
N VAL A 63 4.81 -8.96 -4.45
CA VAL A 63 4.78 -8.75 -5.91
C VAL A 63 3.75 -9.67 -6.58
N GLU A 64 3.56 -10.89 -6.08
CA GLU A 64 2.54 -11.80 -6.58
C GLU A 64 1.12 -11.27 -6.33
N MET A 65 0.83 -10.82 -5.10
CA MET A 65 -0.45 -10.19 -4.77
C MET A 65 -0.71 -8.96 -5.64
N PHE A 66 0.31 -8.12 -5.83
CA PHE A 66 0.26 -6.94 -6.69
C PHE A 66 -0.11 -7.28 -8.14
N CYS A 67 0.57 -8.26 -8.74
CA CYS A 67 0.25 -8.70 -10.11
C CYS A 67 -1.19 -9.22 -10.21
N ASN A 68 -1.64 -10.01 -9.23
CA ASN A 68 -2.98 -10.60 -9.21
C ASN A 68 -4.10 -9.57 -9.02
N ASP A 69 -3.85 -8.49 -8.26
CA ASP A 69 -4.79 -7.37 -8.09
C ASP A 69 -4.90 -6.52 -9.37
N ILE A 70 -3.85 -6.42 -10.19
CA ILE A 70 -3.89 -5.77 -11.51
C ILE A 70 -4.64 -6.65 -12.52
N HIS A 71 -4.16 -7.88 -12.73
CA HIS A 71 -4.75 -8.84 -13.67
C HIS A 71 -4.26 -10.26 -13.38
N ARG A 72 -5.19 -11.22 -13.29
CA ARG A 72 -4.90 -12.63 -12.91
C ARG A 72 -3.86 -13.32 -13.81
N ASP A 73 -3.79 -12.95 -15.08
CA ASP A 73 -2.84 -13.57 -16.02
C ASP A 73 -1.45 -12.95 -16.01
N MET A 74 -1.23 -11.82 -15.30
CA MET A 74 0.06 -11.15 -15.25
C MET A 74 1.16 -12.04 -14.65
N MET A 75 0.78 -12.91 -13.71
CA MET A 75 1.71 -13.86 -13.10
C MET A 75 2.14 -14.98 -14.05
N ARG A 76 1.35 -15.30 -15.09
CA ARG A 76 1.69 -16.35 -16.07
C ARG A 76 2.90 -15.97 -16.91
N THR A 77 3.08 -14.68 -17.18
CA THR A 77 4.20 -14.15 -17.97
C THR A 77 5.28 -13.54 -17.09
N PHE A 78 5.11 -13.48 -15.77
CA PHE A 78 6.05 -12.84 -14.85
C PHE A 78 7.44 -13.49 -14.89
N LYS A 79 8.48 -12.67 -15.04
CA LYS A 79 9.88 -13.11 -14.94
C LYS A 79 10.58 -12.55 -13.71
N TYR A 80 10.40 -11.26 -13.44
CA TYR A 80 10.88 -10.55 -12.24
C TYR A 80 10.23 -9.16 -12.18
N ALA A 81 10.45 -8.44 -11.08
CA ALA A 81 10.11 -7.03 -10.96
C ALA A 81 11.35 -6.18 -10.65
N PHE A 82 11.33 -4.91 -11.06
CA PHE A 82 12.18 -3.87 -10.49
C PHE A 82 11.37 -3.06 -9.48
N VAL A 83 11.94 -2.83 -8.30
CA VAL A 83 11.32 -2.07 -7.22
C VAL A 83 12.21 -0.88 -6.85
N TRP A 84 11.57 0.26 -6.61
CA TRP A 84 12.15 1.43 -5.94
C TRP A 84 11.32 1.72 -4.70
N GLY A 85 11.97 1.96 -3.57
CA GLY A 85 11.30 2.32 -2.33
C GLY A 85 12.03 1.73 -1.13
N THR A 86 11.33 1.65 0.01
CA THR A 86 11.91 1.26 1.30
C THR A 86 12.02 -0.26 1.46
N SER A 87 11.26 -1.05 0.69
CA SER A 87 11.33 -2.52 0.74
C SER A 87 12.63 -3.10 0.15
N VAL A 88 13.45 -2.28 -0.51
CA VAL A 88 14.68 -2.71 -1.18
C VAL A 88 15.90 -1.92 -0.71
N ARG A 89 17.07 -2.57 -0.73
CA ARG A 89 18.32 -1.94 -0.27
C ARG A 89 19.01 -1.09 -1.34
N HIS A 90 18.75 -1.38 -2.61
CA HIS A 90 19.30 -0.68 -3.76
C HIS A 90 18.19 -0.21 -4.68
N GLN A 91 18.37 0.95 -5.31
CA GLN A 91 17.34 1.56 -6.16
C GLN A 91 17.80 1.65 -7.63
N PRO A 92 17.13 0.98 -8.59
CA PRO A 92 16.19 -0.12 -8.38
C PRO A 92 16.87 -1.43 -7.97
N GLN A 93 16.12 -2.33 -7.35
CA GLN A 93 16.53 -3.71 -7.11
C GLN A 93 15.62 -4.67 -7.88
N ARG A 94 16.22 -5.71 -8.48
CA ARG A 94 15.49 -6.82 -9.10
C ARG A 94 15.00 -7.77 -8.00
N VAL A 95 13.72 -8.10 -8.02
CA VAL A 95 13.07 -8.95 -7.01
C VAL A 95 12.23 -10.05 -7.65
N GLY A 96 11.93 -11.10 -6.87
CA GLY A 96 11.04 -12.20 -7.24
C GLY A 96 9.59 -11.94 -6.84
N LYS A 97 8.73 -12.93 -7.11
CA LYS A 97 7.28 -12.85 -6.84
C LYS A 97 6.94 -12.82 -5.34
N ASP A 98 7.78 -13.43 -4.51
CA ASP A 98 7.59 -13.53 -3.06
C ASP A 98 8.14 -12.31 -2.29
N HIS A 99 8.70 -11.32 -2.99
CA HIS A 99 9.19 -10.08 -2.36
C HIS A 99 8.02 -9.30 -1.77
N GLU A 100 8.12 -8.96 -0.48
CA GLU A 100 7.15 -8.12 0.20
C GLU A 100 7.39 -6.64 -0.13
N LEU A 101 6.33 -5.99 -0.59
CA LEU A 101 6.29 -4.57 -0.92
C LEU A 101 5.88 -3.76 0.30
N GLU A 102 6.42 -2.55 0.37
CA GLU A 102 6.10 -1.55 1.38
C GLU A 102 5.26 -0.40 0.79
N ASP A 103 4.63 0.38 1.66
CA ASP A 103 3.78 1.48 1.24
C ASP A 103 4.62 2.50 0.46
N GLU A 104 4.06 2.98 -0.65
CA GLU A 104 4.67 3.89 -1.61
C GLU A 104 5.80 3.33 -2.47
N ASP A 105 6.02 2.00 -2.47
CA ASP A 105 6.92 1.37 -3.45
C ASP A 105 6.47 1.62 -4.89
N VAL A 106 7.45 1.78 -5.80
CA VAL A 106 7.25 1.86 -7.24
C VAL A 106 7.70 0.55 -7.87
N VAL A 107 6.87 -0.03 -8.74
CA VAL A 107 7.10 -1.36 -9.32
C VAL A 107 7.02 -1.32 -10.85
N THR A 108 8.03 -1.91 -11.50
CA THR A 108 8.00 -2.28 -12.91
C THR A 108 8.02 -3.79 -13.03
N ILE A 109 6.97 -4.38 -13.61
CA ILE A 109 6.91 -5.82 -13.91
C ILE A 109 7.61 -6.09 -15.24
N VAL A 110 8.46 -7.11 -15.26
CA VAL A 110 9.11 -7.61 -16.48
C VAL A 110 8.58 -9.00 -16.79
N GLY A 111 7.91 -9.12 -17.93
CA GLY A 111 7.42 -10.38 -18.45
C GLY A 111 8.44 -11.12 -19.33
N ALA A 112 8.19 -12.40 -19.56
CA ALA A 112 8.81 -13.22 -20.60
C ALA A 112 8.18 -12.95 -21.97
#